data_AF-A0A0R3SFH3-F1
#
_entry.id   AF-A0A0R3SFH3-F1
#
_cell.length_a   1.000
_cell.length_b   1.000
_cell.length_c   1.000
_cell.angle_alpha   90.00
_cell.angle_beta   90.00
_cell.angle_gamma   90.00
#
_symmetry.space_group_name_H-M   'P 1'
#
loop_
_entity.id
_entity.type
_entity.pdbx_description
1 polymer ?
#
loop_
_entity_poly.entity_id
_entity_poly.type
_entity_poly.pdbx_seq_one_letter_code
_entity_poly.pdbx_strand_id
1 'polypeptide(L)'
;MEAEVPKALGDVFESLAGAVFLDSGLCLNTLWRIFFPLLREQRYSTCVAKSPVRRLLEHYPERVKFEKPMVRPDGKIRLVVRVVGIGRYVGIGRTYRLAKSAAADLAYRRAKEASGNP
;
A
#
# COMPACT_ATOMS: atom_id res chain seq x y z
N MET A 1 -16.92 -19.26 2.45
CA MET A 1 -16.15 -19.99 1.42
C MET A 1 -15.48 -18.94 0.57
N GLU A 2 -14.16 -18.78 0.67
CA GLU A 2 -13.42 -17.91 -0.26
C GLU A 2 -13.51 -18.55 -1.64
N ALA A 3 -14.06 -17.84 -2.62
CA ALA A 3 -14.05 -18.31 -4.00
C ALA A 3 -12.60 -18.32 -4.49
N GLU A 4 -12.11 -19.47 -4.93
CA GLU A 4 -10.80 -19.55 -5.56
C GLU A 4 -10.86 -18.77 -6.87
N VAL A 5 -10.06 -17.69 -6.95
CA VAL A 5 -10.00 -16.88 -8.16
C VAL A 5 -9.43 -17.76 -9.28
N PRO A 6 -10.15 -17.94 -10.40
CA PRO A 6 -9.69 -18.80 -11.47
C PRO A 6 -8.48 -18.16 -12.15
N LYS A 7 -7.28 -18.57 -11.75
CA LYS A 7 -5.99 -18.01 -12.22
C LYS A 7 -5.89 -17.96 -13.74
N ALA A 8 -6.44 -18.99 -14.40
CA ALA A 8 -6.50 -19.08 -15.86
C ALA A 8 -7.18 -17.87 -16.53
N LEU A 9 -8.11 -17.20 -15.85
CA LEU A 9 -8.74 -16.00 -16.39
C LEU A 9 -7.75 -14.83 -16.49
N GLY A 10 -6.85 -14.70 -15.50
CA GLY A 10 -5.75 -13.73 -15.54
C GLY A 10 -4.77 -14.04 -16.66
N ASP A 11 -4.38 -15.31 -16.81
CA ASP A 11 -3.47 -15.77 -17.86
C ASP A 11 -4.01 -15.47 -19.26
N VAL A 12 -5.31 -15.71 -19.50
CA VAL A 12 -5.97 -15.39 -20.78
C VAL A 12 -6.03 -13.89 -21.03
N PHE A 13 -6.35 -13.09 -20.00
CA PHE A 13 -6.40 -11.64 -20.11
C PHE A 13 -5.02 -11.05 -20.46
N GLU A 14 -3.96 -11.50 -19.80
CA GLU A 14 -2.58 -11.08 -20.07
C GLU A 14 -2.09 -11.56 -21.45
N SER A 15 -2.43 -12.80 -21.83
CA SER A 15 -2.08 -13.33 -23.15
C SER A 15 -2.76 -12.57 -24.30
N LEU A 16 -4.02 -12.17 -24.12
CA LEU A 16 -4.74 -11.34 -25.09
C LEU A 16 -4.10 -9.94 -25.21
N ALA A 17 -3.64 -9.36 -24.09
CA ALA A 17 -2.91 -8.10 -24.12
C ALA A 17 -1.63 -8.23 -24.95
N GLY A 18 -0.88 -9.32 -24.76
CA GLY A 18 0.30 -9.66 -25.56
C GLY A 18 -0.02 -9.79 -27.05
N ALA A 19 -1.09 -10.51 -27.40
CA ALA A 19 -1.52 -10.68 -28.78
C ALA A 19 -1.87 -9.35 -29.47
N VAL A 20 -2.66 -8.49 -28.81
CA VAL A 20 -3.00 -7.16 -29.33
C VAL A 20 -1.77 -6.26 -29.47
N PHE A 21 -0.84 -6.33 -28.52
CA PHE A 21 0.40 -5.57 -28.58
C PHE A 21 1.27 -5.99 -29.78
N LEU A 22 1.43 -7.28 -30.02
CA LEU A 22 2.18 -7.81 -31.15
C LEU A 22 1.50 -7.50 -32.50
N ASP A 23 0.19 -7.76 -32.60
CA ASP A 23 -0.60 -7.53 -33.83
C ASP A 23 -0.66 -6.05 -34.24
N SER A 24 -0.61 -5.15 -33.26
CA SER A 24 -0.58 -3.70 -33.50
C SER A 24 0.81 -3.13 -33.78
N GLY A 25 1.83 -3.97 -34.01
CA GLY A 25 3.19 -3.52 -34.27
C GLY A 25 3.88 -2.91 -33.04
N LEU A 26 3.67 -3.52 -31.87
CA LEU A 26 4.21 -3.07 -30.58
C LEU A 26 3.63 -1.72 -30.13
N CYS A 27 2.36 -1.44 -30.44
CA CYS A 27 1.72 -0.17 -30.13
C CYS A 27 0.98 -0.19 -28.79
N LEU A 28 1.61 0.39 -27.75
CA LEU A 28 0.97 0.54 -26.42
C LEU A 28 -0.29 1.40 -26.45
N ASN A 29 -0.38 2.39 -27.36
CA ASN A 29 -1.58 3.22 -27.48
C ASN A 29 -2.79 2.40 -27.96
N THR A 30 -2.58 1.48 -28.91
CA THR A 30 -3.63 0.56 -29.38
C THR A 30 -4.06 -0.38 -28.28
N LEU A 31 -3.09 -0.99 -27.57
CA LEU A 31 -3.37 -1.84 -26.42
C LEU A 31 -4.19 -1.11 -25.37
N TRP A 32 -3.74 0.08 -24.96
CA TRP A 32 -4.40 0.89 -23.94
C TRP A 32 -5.82 1.30 -24.37
N ARG A 33 -6.02 1.68 -25.63
CA ARG A 33 -7.36 2.00 -26.18
C ARG A 33 -8.34 0.83 -26.04
N ILE A 34 -7.88 -0.40 -26.21
CA ILE A 34 -8.72 -1.62 -26.13
C ILE A 34 -8.91 -2.07 -24.67
N PHE A 35 -7.85 -2.08 -23.87
CA PHE A 35 -7.88 -2.62 -22.51
C PHE A 35 -8.37 -1.61 -21.46
N PHE A 36 -8.18 -0.32 -21.66
CA PHE A 36 -8.58 0.70 -20.69
C PHE A 36 -10.07 0.67 -20.36
N PRO A 37 -11.02 0.56 -21.32
CA PRO A 37 -12.44 0.42 -20.99
C PRO A 37 -12.76 -0.78 -20.10
N LEU A 38 -12.09 -1.92 -20.32
CA LEU A 38 -12.25 -3.14 -19.52
C LEU A 38 -11.71 -2.97 -18.08
N LEU A 39 -10.67 -2.16 -17.93
CA LEU A 39 -10.01 -1.87 -16.65
C LEU A 39 -10.61 -0.67 -15.91
N ARG A 40 -11.31 0.21 -16.62
CA ARG A 40 -11.82 1.49 -16.09
C ARG A 40 -12.93 1.30 -15.06
N GLU A 41 -13.71 0.23 -15.15
CA GLU A 41 -14.91 0.02 -14.33
C GLU A 41 -14.63 -0.50 -12.91
N GLN A 42 -13.44 -0.20 -12.41
CA GLN A 42 -12.93 -0.75 -11.18
C GLN A 42 -13.05 0.32 -10.09
N ARG A 43 -13.89 0.08 -9.07
CA ARG A 43 -14.02 0.86 -7.80
C ARG A 43 -12.68 1.13 -7.06
N TYR A 44 -11.59 0.58 -7.58
CA TYR A 44 -10.21 0.73 -7.16
C TYR A 44 -9.72 2.17 -7.29
N SER A 45 -10.25 2.98 -8.22
CA SER A 45 -9.88 4.40 -8.35
C SER A 45 -10.47 5.27 -7.22
N THR A 46 -11.66 4.93 -6.71
CA THR A 46 -12.38 5.74 -5.70
C THR A 46 -12.08 5.31 -4.27
N CYS A 47 -11.56 4.11 -4.05
CA CYS A 47 -11.23 3.57 -2.72
C CYS A 47 -9.84 2.95 -2.67
N VAL A 48 -8.81 3.69 -3.12
CA VAL A 48 -7.43 3.26 -2.89
C VAL A 48 -7.17 3.29 -1.38
N ALA A 49 -7.05 2.11 -0.77
CA ALA A 49 -6.65 2.00 0.62
C ALA A 49 -5.27 2.65 0.81
N LYS A 50 -5.26 3.86 1.37
CA LYS A 50 -4.01 4.59 1.61
C LYS A 50 -3.14 3.77 2.56
N SER A 51 -1.87 3.60 2.20
CA SER A 51 -0.92 2.92 3.08
C SER A 51 -0.86 3.63 4.44
N PRO A 52 -0.67 2.90 5.56
CA PRO A 52 -0.64 3.53 6.89
C PRO A 52 0.41 4.64 7.03
N VAL A 53 1.54 4.48 6.35
CA VAL A 53 2.60 5.50 6.29
C VAL A 53 2.10 6.77 5.60
N ARG A 54 1.44 6.64 4.45
CA ARG A 54 0.89 7.79 3.71
C ARG A 54 -0.18 8.50 4.54
N ARG A 55 -1.09 7.75 5.16
CA ARG A 55 -2.13 8.30 6.04
C ARG A 55 -1.53 9.12 7.19
N LEU A 56 -0.50 8.57 7.85
CA LEU A 56 0.15 9.26 8.96
C LEU A 56 0.81 10.57 8.51
N LEU A 57 1.56 10.55 7.40
CA LEU A 57 2.28 11.72 6.89
C LEU A 57 1.35 12.82 6.36
N GLU A 58 0.24 12.46 5.73
CA GLU A 58 -0.75 13.44 5.25
C GLU A 58 -1.48 14.15 6.42
N HIS A 59 -1.75 13.46 7.53
CA HIS A 59 -2.42 14.07 8.69
C HIS A 59 -1.47 14.82 9.63
N TYR A 60 -0.21 14.40 9.71
CA TYR A 60 0.80 15.02 10.58
C TYR A 60 2.05 15.39 9.78
N PRO A 61 1.93 16.33 8.82
CA PRO A 61 3.06 16.75 7.99
C PRO A 61 4.16 17.35 8.87
N GLU A 62 5.43 17.12 8.52
CA GLU A 62 6.63 17.62 9.23
C GLU A 62 6.79 17.16 10.70
N ARG A 63 5.77 16.56 11.30
CA ARG A 63 5.73 16.14 12.71
C ARG A 63 6.13 14.68 12.89
N VAL A 64 6.29 13.91 11.82
CA VAL A 64 6.55 12.47 11.88
C VAL A 64 8.02 12.18 11.58
N LYS A 65 8.69 11.44 12.47
CA LYS A 65 10.07 10.97 12.28
C LYS A 65 10.13 9.46 12.45
N PHE A 66 10.71 8.78 11.46
CA PHE A 66 10.97 7.33 11.52
C PHE A 66 12.39 7.12 12.02
N GLU A 67 12.55 6.37 13.11
CA GLU A 67 13.86 6.02 13.65
C GLU A 67 14.50 4.87 12.87
N LYS A 68 15.82 4.68 13.05
CA LYS A 68 16.54 3.57 12.42
C LYS A 68 15.96 2.23 12.90
N PRO A 69 15.69 1.27 11.98
CA PRO A 69 15.18 -0.03 12.36
C PRO A 69 16.21 -0.80 13.18
N MET A 70 15.74 -1.60 14.14
CA MET A 70 16.58 -2.49 14.95
C MET A 70 16.11 -3.93 14.78
N VAL A 71 17.05 -4.86 14.57
CA VAL A 71 16.76 -6.29 14.58
C VAL A 71 16.72 -6.75 16.03
N ARG A 72 15.66 -7.47 16.41
CA ARG A 72 15.49 -8.05 17.73
C ARG A 72 16.15 -9.43 17.80
N PRO A 73 16.38 -9.98 19.00
CA PRO A 73 16.91 -11.33 19.18
C PRO A 73 16.03 -12.43 18.54
N ASP A 74 14.73 -12.18 18.39
CA ASP A 74 13.80 -13.11 17.72
C ASP A 74 13.81 -13.00 16.18
N GLY A 75 14.78 -12.28 15.60
CA GLY A 75 14.93 -12.07 14.16
C GLY A 75 13.93 -11.07 13.55
N LYS A 76 12.99 -10.54 14.34
CA LYS A 76 12.03 -9.53 13.84
C LYS A 76 12.62 -8.14 13.86
N ILE A 77 12.15 -7.31 12.94
CA ILE A 77 12.52 -5.89 12.86
C ILE A 77 11.57 -5.08 13.74
N ARG A 78 12.14 -4.30 14.65
CA ARG A 78 11.46 -3.26 15.43
C ARG A 78 11.72 -1.91 14.77
N LEU A 79 10.67 -1.12 14.59
CA LEU A 79 10.76 0.25 14.09
C LEU A 79 9.98 1.19 15.00
N VAL A 80 10.55 2.36 15.27
CA VAL A 80 9.92 3.39 16.09
C VAL A 80 9.53 4.58 15.22
N VAL A 81 8.31 5.06 15.41
CA VAL A 81 7.76 6.26 14.78
C VAL A 81 7.49 7.28 15.87
N ARG A 82 8.10 8.45 15.77
CA ARG A 82 7.87 9.59 16.66
C ARG A 82 6.95 10.59 15.96
N VAL A 83 5.87 10.97 16.64
CA VAL A 83 5.01 12.09 16.24
C VAL A 83 5.23 13.24 17.23
N VAL A 84 5.82 14.33 16.74
CA VAL A 84 6.21 15.50 17.54
C VAL A 84 4.98 16.09 18.24
N GLY A 85 5.09 16.25 19.56
CA GLY A 85 4.01 16.76 20.42
C GLY A 85 2.93 15.73 20.77
N ILE A 86 3.09 14.46 20.38
CA ILE A 86 2.11 13.40 20.70
C ILE A 86 2.78 12.21 21.38
N GLY A 87 3.79 11.59 20.75
CA GLY A 87 4.41 10.40 21.33
C GLY A 87 5.32 9.61 20.41
N ARG A 88 5.75 8.44 20.91
CA ARG A 88 6.55 7.45 20.19
C ARG A 88 5.81 6.13 20.14
N TYR A 89 5.77 5.52 18.97
CA TYR A 89 5.01 4.31 18.69
C TYR A 89 5.92 3.27 18.06
N VAL A 90 5.72 2.01 18.43
CA VAL A 90 6.59 0.91 18.02
C VAL A 90 5.81 -0.08 17.17
N GLY A 91 6.37 -0.43 16.02
CA GLY A 91 5.89 -1.53 15.18
C GLY A 91 6.95 -2.62 15.07
N ILE A 92 6.49 -3.87 15.02
CA ILE A 92 7.36 -5.04 14.87
C ILE A 92 6.87 -5.85 13.68
N GLY A 93 7.78 -6.34 12.86
CA GLY A 93 7.44 -7.13 11.69
C GLY A 93 8.57 -8.06 11.26
N ARG A 94 8.24 -9.08 10.47
CA ARG A 94 9.23 -9.99 9.87
C ARG A 94 10.09 -9.30 8.82
N THR A 95 9.62 -8.17 8.27
CA THR A 95 10.34 -7.33 7.31
C THR A 95 10.24 -5.86 7.71
N TYR A 96 11.14 -5.04 7.17
CA TYR A 96 11.12 -3.59 7.37
C TYR A 96 9.77 -2.97 6.96
N ARG A 97 9.22 -3.40 5.81
CA ARG A 97 7.94 -2.90 5.29
C ARG A 97 6.78 -3.16 6.27
N LEU A 98 6.70 -4.37 6.83
CA LEU A 98 5.66 -4.73 7.79
C LEU A 98 5.82 -3.98 9.12
N ALA A 99 7.06 -3.91 9.64
CA ALA A 99 7.34 -3.18 10.88
C ALA A 99 7.01 -1.68 10.74
N LYS A 100 7.37 -1.07 9.61
CA LYS A 100 7.08 0.34 9.30
C LYS A 100 5.59 0.60 9.16
N SER A 101 4.87 -0.28 8.47
CA SER A 101 3.41 -0.19 8.30
C SER A 101 2.70 -0.28 9.65
N ALA A 102 3.06 -1.27 10.48
CA ALA A 102 2.48 -1.45 11.81
C ALA A 102 2.75 -0.26 12.74
N ALA A 103 3.98 0.26 12.75
CA ALA A 103 4.33 1.43 13.55
C ALA A 103 3.56 2.68 13.11
N ALA A 104 3.41 2.89 11.80
CA ALA A 104 2.70 4.04 11.26
C ALA A 104 1.18 3.97 11.50
N ASP A 105 0.58 2.79 11.38
CA ASP A 105 -0.84 2.57 11.66
C ASP A 105 -1.16 2.82 13.14
N LEU A 106 -0.35 2.27 14.05
CA LEU A 106 -0.49 2.52 15.48
C LEU A 106 -0.31 4.00 15.80
N ALA A 107 0.72 4.64 15.24
CA ALA A 107 0.96 6.07 15.44
C ALA A 107 -0.22 6.90 14.97
N TYR A 108 -0.81 6.59 13.81
CA TYR A 108 -1.94 7.31 13.28
C TYR A 108 -3.17 7.24 14.19
N ARG A 109 -3.55 6.03 14.64
CA ARG A 109 -4.73 5.83 15.50
C ARG A 109 -4.59 6.58 16.82
N ARG A 110 -3.45 6.39 17.50
CA ARG A 110 -3.18 7.02 18.80
C ARG A 110 -3.01 8.53 18.69
N ALA A 111 -2.40 9.02 17.61
CA ALA A 111 -2.31 10.45 17.36
C ALA A 111 -3.69 11.06 17.11
N LYS A 112 -4.54 10.39 16.33
CA LYS A 112 -5.91 10.83 16.06
C LYS A 112 -6.72 10.93 17.36
N GLU A 113 -6.70 9.87 18.18
CA GLU A 113 -7.32 9.84 19.51
C GLU A 113 -6.83 10.98 20.41
N ALA A 114 -5.52 11.20 20.49
CA ALA A 114 -4.93 12.25 21.33
C ALA A 114 -5.21 13.68 20.83
N SER A 115 -5.48 13.84 19.53
CA SER A 115 -5.76 15.14 18.90
C SER A 115 -7.23 15.57 18.99
N GLY A 116 -8.12 14.75 19.56
CA GLY A 116 -9.53 15.11 19.78
C GLY A 116 -10.38 15.22 18.52
N ASN A 117 -9.94 14.65 17.38
CA ASN A 117 -10.70 14.66 16.13
C ASN A 117 -11.24 13.25 15.85
N PRO A 118 -12.53 12.96 16.07
CA PRO A 118 -13.11 11.62 15.89
C PRO A 118 -12.95 11.06 14.46
#